data_AF-A0A2V2SYG8-F1
#
_entry.id   AF-A0A2V2SYG8-F1
#
_cell.length_a   1.000
_cell.length_b   1.000
_cell.length_c   1.000
_cell.angle_alpha   90.00
_cell.angle_beta   90.00
_cell.angle_gamma   90.00
#
_symmetry.space_group_name_H-M   'P 1'
#
loop_
_entity.id
_entity.type
_entity.pdbx_description
1 polymer ?
#
loop_
_entity_poly.entity_id
_entity_poly.type
_entity_poly.pdbx_seq_one_letter_code
_entity_poly.pdbx_strand_id
1 'polypeptide(L)'
;MTTEFASMCSGIEAASVAWESLGFEAKWFAEIEPFPSAVLAHRHPQVPNHGDMTKLVGRILSGAIPAPPVFIAGTPCQAFSVAGMREGLVDPRGALTIKYVEILDAADYVRTANGKEPAQCNPSS
;
A
#
# COMPACT_ATOMS: atom_id res chain seq x y z
N MET A 1 -11.16 18.83 -4.73
CA MET A 1 -10.14 17.93 -5.29
C MET A 1 -10.14 16.69 -4.44
N THR A 2 -10.28 15.52 -5.04
CA THR A 2 -10.18 14.24 -4.33
C THR A 2 -8.72 13.85 -4.22
N THR A 3 -8.31 13.32 -3.07
CA THR A 3 -6.93 12.88 -2.85
C THR A 3 -6.80 11.40 -3.21
N GLU A 4 -5.97 11.10 -4.21
CA GLU A 4 -5.77 9.74 -4.70
C GLU A 4 -4.84 8.95 -3.77
N PHE A 5 -5.13 7.67 -3.51
CA PHE A 5 -4.27 6.82 -2.69
C PHE A 5 -4.13 5.39 -3.23
N ALA A 6 -3.07 4.71 -2.81
CA ALA A 6 -2.90 3.27 -2.96
C ALA A 6 -2.92 2.60 -1.59
N SER A 7 -3.51 1.41 -1.48
CA SER A 7 -3.53 0.66 -0.22
C SER A 7 -2.99 -0.77 -0.37
N MET A 8 -2.17 -1.20 0.59
CA MET A 8 -1.49 -2.50 0.59
C MET A 8 -1.65 -3.20 1.93
N CYS A 9 -1.77 -4.54 1.92
CA CYS A 9 -1.78 -5.39 3.11
C CYS A 9 -2.84 -5.03 4.18
N SER A 10 -3.98 -4.45 3.80
CA SER A 10 -4.95 -3.92 4.76
C SER A 10 -5.77 -4.99 5.47
N GLY A 11 -5.68 -6.27 5.08
CA GLY A 11 -6.39 -7.37 5.73
C GLY A 11 -7.89 -7.22 5.54
N ILE A 12 -8.59 -6.52 6.44
CA ILE A 12 -10.01 -6.16 6.27
C ILE A 12 -10.14 -4.68 6.60
N GLU A 13 -9.81 -3.84 5.62
CA GLU A 13 -10.50 -2.58 5.32
C GLU A 13 -10.92 -1.67 6.50
N ALA A 14 -10.10 -1.53 7.54
CA ALA A 14 -10.35 -0.54 8.60
C ALA A 14 -10.06 0.89 8.10
N ALA A 15 -9.28 1.05 7.03
CA ALA A 15 -8.96 2.34 6.43
C ALA A 15 -9.96 2.75 5.33
N SER A 16 -10.44 1.88 4.46
CA SER A 16 -11.18 2.36 3.28
C SER A 16 -12.56 2.95 3.63
N VAL A 17 -13.24 2.47 4.69
CA VAL A 17 -14.54 3.00 5.14
C VAL A 17 -14.41 4.39 5.79
N ALA A 18 -13.25 4.74 6.37
CA ALA A 18 -13.05 6.01 7.06
C ALA A 18 -12.58 7.16 6.15
N TRP A 19 -12.13 6.88 4.93
CA TRP A 19 -11.48 7.87 4.05
C TRP A 19 -12.35 8.29 2.85
N GLU A 20 -13.33 7.47 2.44
CA GLU A 20 -14.35 7.90 1.47
C GLU A 20 -15.11 9.14 1.95
N SER A 21 -15.42 9.21 3.24
CA SER A 21 -16.07 10.35 3.87
C SER A 21 -15.20 11.62 3.95
N LEU A 22 -13.90 11.49 3.68
CA LEU A 22 -12.90 12.57 3.68
C LEU A 22 -12.47 13.00 2.26
N GLY A 23 -13.09 12.45 1.20
CA GLY A 23 -12.80 12.82 -0.19
C GLY A 23 -11.56 12.16 -0.77
N PHE A 24 -11.19 10.97 -0.30
CA PHE A 24 -10.10 10.17 -0.86
C PHE A 24 -10.61 9.15 -1.87
N GLU A 25 -9.81 8.87 -2.91
CA GLU A 25 -10.13 7.93 -3.98
C GLU A 25 -9.03 6.88 -4.12
N ALA A 26 -9.40 5.60 -4.03
CA ALA A 26 -8.45 4.51 -4.20
C ALA A 26 -8.09 4.33 -5.68
N LYS A 27 -6.80 4.37 -6.01
CA LYS A 27 -6.29 4.09 -7.37
C LYS A 27 -6.01 2.64 -7.64
N TRP A 28 -5.53 1.93 -6.63
CA TRP A 28 -5.31 0.49 -6.69
C TRP A 28 -5.07 -0.08 -5.29
N PHE A 29 -5.26 -1.39 -5.18
CA PHE A 29 -4.98 -2.19 -3.99
C PHE A 29 -3.85 -3.19 -4.24
N ALA A 30 -3.20 -3.67 -3.19
CA ALA A 30 -2.34 -4.85 -3.22
C ALA A 30 -2.70 -5.78 -2.05
N GLU A 31 -3.48 -6.81 -2.36
CA GLU A 31 -3.96 -7.80 -1.40
C GLU A 31 -3.88 -9.20 -2.02
N ILE A 32 -3.25 -10.13 -1.30
CA ILE A 32 -3.00 -11.51 -1.76
C ILE A 32 -4.01 -12.49 -1.16
N GLU A 33 -4.59 -12.17 -0.01
CA GLU A 33 -5.51 -13.07 0.69
C GLU A 33 -6.87 -13.11 -0.04
N PRO A 34 -7.42 -14.32 -0.32
CA PRO A 34 -8.64 -14.46 -1.12
C PRO A 34 -9.87 -13.76 -0.53
N PHE A 35 -10.06 -13.87 0.79
CA PHE A 35 -11.24 -13.28 1.44
C PHE A 35 -11.21 -11.74 1.42
N PRO A 36 -10.13 -11.07 1.88
CA PRO A 36 -9.93 -9.63 1.69
C PRO A 36 -10.08 -9.15 0.26
N SER A 37 -9.47 -9.86 -0.69
CA SER A 37 -9.55 -9.52 -2.11
C SER A 37 -10.98 -9.56 -2.64
N ALA A 38 -11.79 -10.53 -2.20
CA ALA A 38 -13.20 -10.61 -2.56
C ALA A 38 -14.02 -9.46 -1.96
N VAL A 39 -13.73 -9.06 -0.72
CA VAL A 39 -14.36 -7.89 -0.08
C VAL A 39 -14.04 -6.61 -0.84
N LEU A 40 -12.77 -6.39 -1.19
CA LEU A 40 -12.34 -5.23 -1.99
C LEU A 40 -13.01 -5.21 -3.37
N ALA A 41 -13.08 -6.36 -4.05
CA ALA A 41 -13.75 -6.47 -5.35
C ALA A 41 -15.26 -6.16 -5.27
N HIS A 42 -15.91 -6.53 -4.16
CA HIS A 42 -17.33 -6.24 -3.94
C HIS A 42 -17.60 -4.77 -3.63
N ARG A 43 -16.76 -4.13 -2.79
CA ARG A 43 -16.94 -2.73 -2.35
C ARG A 43 -16.41 -1.71 -3.35
N HIS A 44 -15.30 -2.03 -4.02
CA HIS A 44 -14.58 -1.15 -4.95
C HIS A 44 -14.41 -1.80 -6.33
N PRO A 45 -15.50 -2.14 -7.04
CA PRO A 45 -15.43 -2.93 -8.28
C PRO A 45 -14.66 -2.26 -9.43
N GLN A 46 -14.46 -0.94 -9.35
CA GLN A 46 -13.72 -0.16 -10.36
C GLN A 46 -12.24 0.02 -10.01
N VAL A 47 -11.80 -0.39 -8.82
CA VAL A 47 -10.43 -0.20 -8.35
C VAL A 47 -9.65 -1.52 -8.48
N PRO A 48 -8.56 -1.56 -9.26
CA PRO A 48 -7.83 -2.80 -9.49
C PRO A 48 -7.07 -3.25 -8.23
N ASN A 49 -7.11 -4.56 -7.95
CA ASN A 49 -6.19 -5.21 -7.02
C ASN A 49 -5.01 -5.81 -7.80
N HIS A 50 -3.78 -5.41 -7.45
CA HIS A 50 -2.54 -5.87 -8.07
C HIS A 50 -1.88 -7.05 -7.35
N GLY A 51 -2.47 -7.53 -6.26
CA GLY A 51 -2.04 -8.75 -5.57
C GLY A 51 -0.75 -8.58 -4.79
N ASP A 52 0.22 -9.45 -5.07
CA ASP A 52 1.51 -9.51 -4.37
C ASP A 52 2.32 -8.21 -4.50
N MET A 53 2.40 -7.47 -3.40
CA MET A 53 3.05 -6.16 -3.37
C MET A 53 4.55 -6.22 -3.73
N THR A 54 5.21 -7.38 -3.52
CA THR A 54 6.64 -7.54 -3.80
C THR A 54 6.98 -7.40 -5.28
N LYS A 55 5.97 -7.43 -6.16
CA LYS A 55 6.09 -7.32 -7.62
C LYS A 55 5.77 -5.92 -8.15
N LEU A 56 5.45 -4.94 -7.29
CA LEU A 56 4.92 -3.65 -7.72
C LEU A 56 5.98 -2.61 -8.06
N VAL A 57 7.18 -2.68 -7.48
CA VAL A 57 8.28 -1.72 -7.72
C VAL A 57 8.53 -1.54 -9.22
N GLY A 58 8.79 -2.62 -9.95
CA GLY A 58 9.04 -2.55 -11.40
C GLY A 58 7.83 -2.05 -12.21
N ARG A 59 6.61 -2.31 -11.74
CA ARG A 59 5.37 -1.86 -12.40
C ARG A 59 5.13 -0.36 -12.18
N ILE A 60 5.51 0.18 -11.02
CA ILE A 60 5.48 1.62 -10.75
C ILE A 60 6.54 2.32 -11.60
N LEU A 61 7.78 1.83 -11.58
CA LEU A 61 8.90 2.42 -12.32
C LEU A 61 8.67 2.45 -13.83
N SER A 62 7.99 1.43 -14.37
CA SER A 62 7.62 1.38 -15.80
C SER A 62 6.37 2.19 -16.16
N GLY A 63 5.66 2.75 -15.17
CA GLY A 63 4.38 3.42 -15.36
C GLY A 63 3.20 2.49 -15.67
N ALA A 64 3.38 1.17 -15.54
CA ALA A 64 2.32 0.19 -15.73
C ALA A 64 1.22 0.28 -14.65
N ILE A 65 1.55 0.82 -13.48
CA ILE A 65 0.58 1.20 -12.43
C ILE A 65 0.89 2.62 -11.94
N PRO A 66 -0.12 3.42 -11.57
CA PRO A 66 0.09 4.82 -11.19
C PRO A 66 0.76 4.96 -9.82
N ALA A 67 1.48 6.07 -9.63
CA ALA A 67 2.10 6.47 -8.36
C ALA A 67 1.27 7.61 -7.70
N PRO A 68 0.23 7.29 -6.90
CA PRO A 68 -0.59 8.30 -6.23
C PRO A 68 0.22 9.09 -5.18
N PRO A 69 -0.29 10.24 -4.71
CA PRO A 69 0.38 11.03 -3.67
C PRO A 69 0.34 10.40 -2.28
N VAL A 70 -0.53 9.43 -2.03
CA VAL A 70 -0.70 8.83 -0.71
C VAL A 70 -0.61 7.31 -0.81
N PHE A 71 0.19 6.71 0.07
CA PHE A 71 0.28 5.26 0.22
C PHE A 71 -0.11 4.89 1.65
N ILE A 72 -0.96 3.88 1.76
CA ILE A 72 -1.46 3.35 3.03
C ILE A 72 -1.08 1.88 3.09
N ALA A 73 -0.39 1.46 4.14
CA ALA A 73 -0.13 0.07 4.39
C ALA A 73 -0.58 -0.30 5.80
N GLY A 74 -1.44 -1.31 5.90
CA GLY A 74 -1.56 -2.07 7.13
C GLY A 74 -0.36 -3.01 7.17
N THR A 75 0.75 -2.62 7.78
CA THR A 75 1.78 -3.62 8.05
C THR A 75 1.13 -4.69 8.95
N PRO A 76 1.29 -5.99 8.66
CA PRO A 76 0.60 -7.03 9.43
C PRO A 76 0.86 -6.81 10.93
N CYS A 77 -0.24 -6.64 11.67
CA CYS A 77 -0.32 -6.34 13.11
C CYS A 77 0.15 -7.51 14.00
N GLN A 78 1.28 -8.14 13.68
CA GLN A 78 1.89 -9.19 14.51
C GLN A 78 3.42 -9.05 14.62
N ALA A 79 3.97 -7.85 14.41
CA ALA A 79 5.40 -7.60 14.47
C ALA A 79 5.89 -6.76 15.68
N PHE A 80 5.01 -6.12 16.46
CA PHE A 80 5.43 -5.23 17.55
C PHE A 80 4.77 -5.53 18.91
N SER A 81 4.69 -6.82 19.29
CA SER A 81 4.51 -7.22 20.68
C SER A 81 5.83 -7.76 21.25
N VAL A 82 6.09 -7.48 22.53
CA VAL A 82 7.37 -7.55 23.28
C VAL A 82 8.11 -8.91 23.22
N ALA A 83 7.53 -9.95 22.63
CA ALA A 83 8.04 -11.33 22.66
C ALA A 83 9.03 -11.73 21.54
N GLY A 84 9.38 -10.86 20.59
CA GLY A 84 10.04 -11.29 19.33
C GLY A 84 11.40 -10.68 18.96
N MET A 85 12.05 -9.91 19.85
CA MET A 85 13.24 -9.08 19.57
C MET A 85 14.57 -9.86 19.39
N ARG A 86 14.61 -10.89 18.51
CA ARG A 86 15.89 -11.53 18.09
C ARG A 86 16.03 -11.93 16.61
N GLU A 87 15.01 -11.77 15.76
CA GLU A 87 15.05 -12.21 14.34
C GLU A 87 14.76 -11.07 13.33
N GLY A 88 15.16 -9.83 13.64
CA GLY A 88 14.63 -8.59 13.00
C GLY A 88 14.62 -8.46 11.46
N LEU A 89 15.68 -8.78 10.72
CA LEU A 89 15.80 -8.47 9.27
C LEU A 89 15.90 -9.70 8.35
N VAL A 90 16.07 -10.89 8.94
CA VAL A 90 16.16 -12.17 8.20
C VAL A 90 14.78 -12.80 8.04
N ASP A 91 13.81 -12.27 8.78
CA ASP A 91 12.45 -12.75 8.78
C ASP A 91 11.66 -12.27 7.55
N PRO A 92 10.82 -13.13 6.93
CA PRO A 92 9.86 -12.73 5.89
C PRO A 92 9.04 -11.47 6.23
N ARG A 93 8.85 -11.17 7.53
CA ARG A 93 8.18 -9.99 8.08
C ARG A 93 8.98 -8.69 7.90
N GLY A 94 10.31 -8.72 8.07
CA GLY A 94 11.19 -7.58 7.79
C GLY A 94 11.27 -7.28 6.29
N ALA A 95 11.18 -8.33 5.46
CA ALA A 95 11.15 -8.20 4.01
C ALA A 95 9.94 -7.40 3.51
N LEU A 96 8.76 -7.53 4.12
CA LEU A 96 7.58 -6.76 3.70
C LEU A 96 7.71 -5.26 4.02
N THR A 97 8.25 -4.90 5.19
CA THR A 97 8.54 -3.50 5.51
C THR A 97 9.56 -2.89 4.55
N ILE A 98 10.63 -3.63 4.23
CA ILE A 98 11.62 -3.20 3.22
C ILE A 98 10.94 -3.02 1.86
N LYS A 99 10.09 -3.95 1.45
CA LYS A 99 9.36 -3.86 0.18
C LYS A 99 8.40 -2.67 0.13
N TYR A 100 7.77 -2.31 1.24
CA TYR A 100 6.96 -1.10 1.33
C TYR A 100 7.80 0.16 1.13
N VAL A 101 8.97 0.25 1.77
CA VAL A 101 9.91 1.36 1.57
C VAL A 101 10.38 1.44 0.11
N GLU A 102 10.75 0.31 -0.50
CA GLU A 102 11.14 0.28 -1.93
C GLU A 102 10.01 0.77 -2.86
N ILE A 103 8.74 0.50 -2.52
CA ILE A 103 7.58 0.99 -3.26
C ILE A 103 7.45 2.51 -3.13
N LEU A 104 7.65 3.06 -1.92
CA LEU A 104 7.64 4.51 -1.69
C LEU A 104 8.77 5.19 -2.47
N ASP A 105 9.99 4.66 -2.40
CA ASP A 105 11.14 5.19 -3.14
C ASP A 105 10.90 5.19 -4.66
N ALA A 106 10.32 4.10 -5.19
CA ALA A 106 9.96 4.01 -6.60
C ALA A 106 8.87 5.01 -6.98
N ALA A 107 7.87 5.21 -6.11
CA ALA A 107 6.82 6.20 -6.32
C ALA A 107 7.38 7.62 -6.31
N ASP A 108 8.25 7.95 -5.35
CA ASP A 108 8.91 9.25 -5.25
C ASP A 108 9.77 9.54 -6.48
N TYR A 109 10.54 8.56 -6.93
CA TYR A 109 11.32 8.68 -8.16
C TYR A 109 10.43 9.00 -9.36
N VAL A 110 9.36 8.25 -9.58
CA VAL A 110 8.44 8.47 -10.71
C VAL A 110 7.71 9.81 -10.57
N ARG A 111 7.31 10.21 -9.36
CA ARG A 111 6.58 11.46 -9.13
C ARG A 111 7.46 12.68 -9.36
N THR A 112 8.66 12.68 -8.79
CA THR A 112 9.64 13.75 -8.96
C THR A 112 10.11 13.87 -10.41
N ALA A 113 10.35 12.75 -11.10
CA ALA A 113 10.64 12.74 -12.54
C ALA A 113 9.52 13.36 -13.39
N ASN A 114 8.28 13.31 -12.91
CA ASN A 114 7.10 13.91 -13.55
C ASN A 114 6.75 15.32 -13.00
N GLY A 115 7.63 15.95 -12.22
CA GLY A 115 7.41 17.29 -11.66
C GLY A 115 6.35 17.36 -10.56
N LYS A 116 6.00 16.22 -9.94
CA LYS A 116 5.06 16.13 -8.81
C LYS A 116 5.81 16.06 -7.48
N GLU A 117 5.16 16.46 -6.39
CA GLU A 117 5.70 16.29 -5.03
C GLU A 117 5.87 14.80 -4.67
N PRO A 118 6.81 14.44 -3.77
CA PRO A 118 6.94 13.09 -3.22
C PRO A 118 5.64 12.57 -2.59
N ALA A 119 5.53 11.25 -2.46
CA ALA A 119 4.43 10.57 -1.81
C ALA A 119 4.47 10.76 -0.28
N GLN A 120 3.29 10.88 0.32
CA GLN A 120 3.12 10.93 1.78
C GLN A 120 2.79 9.54 2.31
N CYS A 121 3.46 9.14 3.38
CA CYS A 121 3.20 7.93 4.15
C CYS A 121 2.46 8.31 5.44
N ASN A 122 1.22 7.84 5.62
CA ASN A 122 0.50 7.98 6.88
C ASN A 122 0.42 6.62 7.58
N PRO A 123 1.19 6.37 8.66
CA PRO A 123 1.02 5.17 9.46
C PRO A 123 -0.31 5.30 10.21
N SER A 124 -1.28 4.44 9.89
CA SER A 124 -2.51 4.32 10.68
C SER A 124 -2.10 3.90 12.10
N SER A 125 -2.26 4.84 13.04
CA SER A 125 -2.06 4.69 14.49
C SER A 125 -2.94 3.62 15.11
#